data_AF-A0A969GI26-F1
#
_entry.id   AF-A0A969GI26-F1
#
_cell.length_a   1.000
_cell.length_b   1.000
_cell.length_c   1.000
_cell.angle_alpha   90.00
_cell.angle_beta   90.00
_cell.angle_gamma   90.00
#
_symmetry.space_group_name_H-M   'P 1'
#
loop_
_entity.id
_entity.type
_entity.pdbx_description
1 polymer ?
#
loop_
_entity_poly.entity_id
_entity_poly.type
_entity_poly.pdbx_seq_one_letter_code
_entity_poly.pdbx_strand_id
1 'polypeptide(L)'
;MFLDVKSADISALIELVYTLGLEDDCFFWFGNADDARRFRELDNKLALKVNVHSVEDVLAAAKELAANIVEVSLHDMSQEIVDACRRWGIKIMVYHQRKRRTHFARFWNGVWRWSI
;
A
#
# COMPACT_ATOMS: atom_id res chain seq x y z
N MET A 1 -3.15 3.21 11.75
CA MET A 1 -2.34 4.44 11.60
C MET A 1 -1.55 4.37 10.30
N PHE A 2 -1.47 5.47 9.54
CA PHE A 2 -0.63 5.55 8.34
C PHE A 2 0.61 6.40 8.64
N LEU A 3 1.81 5.84 8.43
CA LEU A 3 3.06 6.57 8.55
C LEU A 3 3.63 6.90 7.17
N ASP A 4 3.55 8.18 6.82
CA ASP A 4 4.24 8.76 5.67
C ASP A 4 5.67 9.16 6.10
N VAL A 5 6.62 8.24 5.94
CA VAL A 5 8.00 8.40 6.43
C VAL A 5 8.80 9.22 5.43
N LYS A 6 9.18 10.44 5.81
CA LYS A 6 10.01 11.34 5.00
C LYS A 6 11.52 11.10 5.19
N SER A 7 11.93 10.81 6.42
CA SER A 7 13.30 10.49 6.81
C SER A 7 13.27 9.94 8.24
N ALA A 8 13.98 8.84 8.49
CA ALA A 8 14.15 8.24 9.82
C ALA A 8 15.34 7.28 9.81
N ASP A 9 15.87 6.97 11.00
CA ASP A 9 16.58 5.70 11.17
C ASP A 9 15.54 4.58 11.15
N ILE A 10 15.54 3.79 10.07
CA ILE A 10 14.55 2.75 9.82
C ILE A 10 14.61 1.67 10.92
N SER A 11 15.80 1.35 11.45
CA SER A 11 15.94 0.30 12.47
C SER A 11 15.33 0.77 13.79
N ALA A 12 15.65 2.00 14.21
CA ALA A 12 15.09 2.60 15.41
C ALA A 12 13.57 2.79 15.31
N LEU A 13 13.06 3.12 14.11
CA LEU A 13 11.63 3.23 13.85
C LEU A 13 10.91 1.88 14.03
N ILE A 14 11.45 0.80 13.45
CA ILE A 14 10.90 -0.56 13.60
C ILE A 14 10.89 -0.97 15.08
N GLU A 15 12.01 -0.78 15.78
CA GLU A 15 12.12 -1.10 17.21
C GLU A 15 11.09 -0.34 18.05
N LEU A 16 10.89 0.96 17.78
CA LEU A 16 9.91 1.77 18.47
C LEU A 16 8.48 1.25 18.26
N VAL A 17 8.14 0.85 17.04
CA VAL A 17 6.80 0.35 16.70
C VAL A 17 6.49 -0.92 17.50
N TYR A 18 7.41 -1.87 17.56
CA TYR A 18 7.24 -3.08 18.36
C TYR A 18 7.25 -2.79 19.87
N THR A 19 8.10 -1.87 20.33
CA THR A 19 8.15 -1.48 21.75
C THR A 19 6.82 -0.90 22.23
N LEU A 20 6.12 -0.18 21.35
CA LEU A 20 4.82 0.41 21.63
C LEU A 20 3.63 -0.54 21.36
N GLY A 21 3.87 -1.73 20.80
CA GLY A 21 2.82 -2.68 20.45
C GLY A 21 1.92 -2.20 19.31
N LEU A 22 2.48 -1.48 18.32
CA LEU A 22 1.73 -0.86 17.21
C LEU A 22 1.84 -1.64 15.89
N GLU A 23 2.48 -2.80 15.87
CA GLU A 23 2.80 -3.57 14.67
C GLU A 23 1.57 -3.94 13.82
N ASP A 24 0.44 -4.24 14.47
CA ASP A 24 -0.80 -4.62 13.80
C ASP A 24 -1.71 -3.43 13.48
N ASP A 25 -1.43 -2.27 14.09
CA ASP A 25 -2.24 -1.06 14.00
C ASP A 25 -1.62 0.00 13.08
N CYS A 26 -0.54 -0.31 12.36
CA CYS A 26 0.13 0.65 11.49
C CYS A 26 0.58 0.08 10.14
N PHE A 27 0.76 0.98 9.17
CA PHE A 27 1.42 0.67 7.91
C PHE A 27 2.25 1.86 7.42
N PHE A 28 3.28 1.55 6.65
CA PHE A 28 4.32 2.49 6.27
C PHE A 28 4.28 2.78 4.78
N TRP A 29 4.65 4.00 4.42
CA TRP A 29 5.06 4.36 3.08
C TRP A 29 6.34 5.17 3.17
N PHE A 30 7.22 4.96 2.19
CA PHE A 30 8.48 5.68 2.06
C PHE A 30 8.48 6.47 0.76
N GLY A 31 9.06 7.67 0.80
CA GLY A 31 9.14 8.55 -0.38
C GLY A 31 10.08 8.05 -1.48
N ASN A 32 10.94 7.07 -1.18
CA ASN A 32 11.86 6.47 -2.15
C ASN A 32 11.89 4.95 -2.00
N ALA A 33 12.30 4.27 -3.07
CA ALA A 33 12.29 2.82 -3.15
C ALA A 33 13.39 2.17 -2.29
N ASP A 34 14.52 2.85 -2.08
CA ASP A 34 15.66 2.29 -1.35
C ASP A 34 15.34 2.14 0.14
N ASP A 35 14.65 3.12 0.73
CA ASP A 35 14.15 3.02 2.10
C ASP A 35 13.09 1.92 2.25
N ALA A 36 12.20 1.75 1.27
CA ALA A 36 11.21 0.69 1.28
C ALA A 36 11.86 -0.71 1.21
N ARG A 37 12.90 -0.87 0.38
CA ARG A 37 13.70 -2.12 0.33
C ARG A 37 14.42 -2.35 1.63
N ARG A 38 15.09 -1.31 2.16
CA ARG A 38 15.82 -1.39 3.42
C ARG A 38 14.91 -1.76 4.59
N PHE A 39 13.73 -1.16 4.64
CA PHE A 39 12.68 -1.52 5.60
C PHE A 39 12.29 -2.99 5.47
N ARG A 40 12.08 -3.48 4.24
CA ARG A 40 11.69 -4.88 4.02
C ARG A 40 12.80 -5.89 4.32
N GLU A 41 14.07 -5.51 4.12
CA GLU A 41 15.23 -6.31 4.53
C GLU A 41 15.32 -6.42 6.06
N LEU A 42 14.98 -5.35 6.77
CA LEU A 42 15.00 -5.31 8.23
C LEU A 42 13.78 -6.00 8.85
N ASP A 43 12.61 -5.89 8.22
CA ASP A 43 11.36 -6.45 8.74
C ASP A 43 10.38 -6.86 7.61
N ASN A 44 9.90 -8.10 7.69
CA ASN A 44 8.97 -8.68 6.73
C ASN A 44 7.53 -8.83 7.26
N LYS A 45 7.22 -8.32 8.46
CA LYS A 45 5.92 -8.46 9.11
C LYS A 45 5.12 -7.17 9.07
N LEU A 46 5.76 -6.04 9.35
CA LEU A 46 5.15 -4.73 9.36
C LEU A 46 4.58 -4.39 7.98
N ALA A 47 3.38 -3.81 7.99
CA ALA A 47 2.62 -3.57 6.78
C ALA A 47 3.23 -2.45 5.93
N LEU A 48 3.48 -2.74 4.66
CA LEU A 48 4.05 -1.78 3.70
C LEU A 48 3.04 -1.42 2.62
N LYS A 49 2.88 -0.11 2.39
CA LYS A 49 2.17 0.49 1.27
C LYS A 49 3.18 0.96 0.22
N VAL A 50 2.89 0.72 -1.06
CA VAL A 50 3.63 1.31 -2.19
C VAL A 50 2.68 1.94 -3.20
N ASN A 51 3.19 2.78 -4.10
CA ASN A 51 2.41 3.36 -5.19
C ASN A 51 2.57 2.52 -6.46
N VAL A 52 1.49 2.35 -7.20
CA VAL A 52 1.47 1.57 -8.45
C VAL A 52 0.66 2.29 -9.52
N HIS A 53 1.05 2.10 -10.77
CA HIS A 53 0.39 2.65 -11.96
C HIS A 53 0.06 1.57 -13.00
N SER A 54 0.56 0.35 -12.81
CA SER A 54 0.44 -0.76 -13.76
C SER A 54 0.33 -2.11 -13.05
N VAL A 55 0.05 -3.16 -13.81
CA VAL A 55 0.07 -4.55 -13.29
C VAL A 55 1.50 -4.94 -12.93
N GLU A 56 2.48 -4.53 -13.72
CA GLU A 56 3.91 -4.77 -13.51
C GLU A 56 4.37 -4.21 -12.16
N ASP A 57 3.92 -3.01 -11.81
CA ASP A 57 4.19 -2.40 -10.50
C ASP A 57 3.59 -3.22 -9.36
N VAL A 58 2.39 -3.78 -9.53
CA VAL A 58 1.77 -4.68 -8.54
C VAL A 58 2.60 -5.96 -8.37
N LEU A 59 3.11 -6.53 -9.46
CA LEU A 59 3.98 -7.70 -9.38
C LEU A 59 5.31 -7.38 -8.67
N ALA A 60 5.92 -6.23 -8.95
CA ALA A 60 7.13 -5.78 -8.27
C ALA A 60 6.87 -5.56 -6.78
N ALA A 61 5.77 -4.88 -6.44
CA ALA A 61 5.33 -4.66 -5.07
C ALA A 61 5.15 -5.98 -4.30
N ALA A 62 4.56 -6.99 -4.93
CA ALA A 62 4.34 -8.31 -4.33
C ALA A 62 5.65 -9.08 -4.15
N LYS A 63 6.49 -9.16 -5.19
CA LYS A 63 7.65 -10.05 -5.23
C LYS A 63 8.90 -9.48 -4.58
N GLU A 64 9.14 -8.19 -4.76
CA GLU A 64 10.36 -7.53 -4.29
C GLU A 64 10.19 -6.95 -2.90
N LEU A 65 9.00 -6.42 -2.62
CA LEU A 65 8.73 -5.67 -1.41
C LEU A 65 7.75 -6.34 -0.47
N ALA A 66 7.17 -7.49 -0.85
CA ALA A 66 6.10 -8.16 -0.08
C ALA A 66 5.07 -7.13 0.45
N ALA A 67 4.66 -6.20 -0.40
CA ALA A 67 3.79 -5.11 0.00
C ALA A 67 2.39 -5.63 0.35
N ASN A 68 1.78 -5.06 1.39
CA ASN A 68 0.46 -5.45 1.88
C ASN A 68 -0.63 -4.58 1.24
N ILE A 69 -0.26 -3.35 0.87
CA ILE A 69 -1.16 -2.35 0.31
C ILE A 69 -0.51 -1.74 -0.92
N VAL A 70 -1.28 -1.56 -1.98
CA VAL A 70 -0.89 -0.71 -3.10
C VAL A 70 -1.81 0.49 -3.18
N GLU A 71 -1.26 1.65 -3.50
CA GLU A 71 -2.03 2.84 -3.81
C GLU A 71 -2.00 3.11 -5.30
N VAL A 72 -3.19 3.26 -5.88
CA VAL A 72 -3.37 3.54 -7.31
C VAL A 72 -4.28 4.74 -7.49
N SER A 73 -4.00 5.54 -8.51
CA SER A 73 -4.84 6.68 -8.85
C SER A 73 -6.15 6.21 -9.51
N LEU A 74 -7.19 7.05 -9.47
CA LEU A 74 -8.42 6.76 -10.23
C LEU A 74 -8.22 6.70 -11.75
N HIS A 75 -7.19 7.36 -12.26
CA HIS A 75 -6.87 7.39 -13.68
C HIS A 75 -6.28 6.04 -14.12
N ASP A 76 -5.41 5.46 -13.29
CA ASP A 76 -4.68 4.24 -13.61
C ASP A 76 -5.45 2.96 -13.22
N MET A 77 -6.54 3.08 -12.44
CA MET A 77 -7.32 1.95 -11.97
C MET A 77 -7.96 1.14 -13.12
N SER A 78 -7.73 -0.18 -13.12
CA SER A 78 -8.31 -1.12 -14.08
C SER A 78 -8.67 -2.48 -13.45
N GLN A 79 -9.35 -3.37 -14.19
CA GLN A 79 -9.72 -4.71 -13.70
C GLN A 79 -8.48 -5.58 -13.53
N GLU A 80 -7.52 -5.40 -14.43
CA GLU A 80 -6.26 -6.11 -14.46
C GLU A 80 -5.45 -5.81 -13.19
N ILE A 81 -5.43 -4.56 -12.73
CA ILE A 81 -4.81 -4.18 -11.46
C ILE A 81 -5.56 -4.80 -10.27
N VAL A 82 -6.90 -4.76 -10.27
CA VAL A 82 -7.72 -5.39 -9.21
C VAL A 82 -7.44 -6.89 -9.12
N ASP A 83 -7.42 -7.57 -10.26
CA ASP A 83 -7.19 -9.02 -10.32
C ASP A 83 -5.75 -9.38 -9.97
N ALA A 84 -4.76 -8.56 -10.37
CA ALA A 84 -3.38 -8.73 -9.94
C ALA A 84 -3.26 -8.63 -8.42
N CYS A 85 -3.86 -7.61 -7.80
CA CYS A 85 -3.81 -7.44 -6.35
C CYS A 85 -4.49 -8.61 -5.62
N ARG A 86 -5.66 -9.07 -6.09
CA ARG A 86 -6.35 -10.24 -5.53
C ARG A 86 -5.51 -11.51 -5.59
N ARG A 87 -4.85 -11.78 -6.73
CA ARG A 87 -3.99 -12.95 -6.89
C ARG A 87 -2.85 -12.99 -5.86
N TRP A 88 -2.35 -11.83 -5.46
CA TRP A 88 -1.26 -11.70 -4.50
C TRP A 88 -1.71 -11.38 -3.07
N GLY A 89 -3.02 -11.32 -2.80
CA GLY A 89 -3.56 -10.99 -1.48
C GLY A 89 -3.29 -9.55 -1.02
N ILE A 90 -3.07 -8.63 -1.96
CA ILE A 90 -2.72 -7.23 -1.69
C ILE A 90 -3.99 -6.37 -1.62
N LYS A 91 -4.08 -5.53 -0.59
CA LYS A 91 -5.17 -4.56 -0.45
C LYS A 91 -4.94 -3.35 -1.35
N ILE A 92 -6.01 -2.77 -1.88
CA ILE A 92 -5.93 -1.59 -2.74
C ILE A 92 -6.41 -0.36 -1.98
N MET A 93 -5.60 0.69 -2.03
CA MET A 93 -5.92 2.04 -1.59
C MET A 93 -6.10 2.91 -2.84
N VAL A 94 -7.19 3.68 -2.90
CA VAL A 94 -7.42 4.57 -4.04
C VAL A 94 -7.05 5.99 -3.67
N TYR A 95 -6.10 6.56 -4.41
CA TYR A 95 -5.74 7.95 -4.25
C TYR A 95 -6.72 8.85 -4.97
N HIS A 96 -7.42 9.71 -4.21
CA HIS A 96 -8.34 10.69 -4.77
C HIS A 96 -8.39 12.00 -3.98
N GLN A 97 -7.98 13.10 -4.59
CA GLN A 97 -7.92 14.42 -3.94
C GLN A 97 -9.25 15.18 -3.92
N ARG A 98 -10.24 14.80 -4.75
CA ARG A 98 -11.46 15.61 -4.94
C ARG A 98 -12.65 15.06 -4.14
N LYS A 99 -13.21 15.88 -3.25
CA LYS A 99 -14.40 15.53 -2.45
C LYS A 99 -15.71 15.63 -3.25
N ARG A 100 -15.82 14.99 -4.43
CA ARG A 100 -17.06 14.99 -5.23
C ARG A 100 -17.80 13.66 -5.09
N ARG A 101 -19.07 13.73 -4.69
CA ARG A 101 -19.95 12.58 -4.40
C ARG A 101 -20.05 11.56 -5.55
N THR A 102 -19.96 12.02 -6.80
CA THR A 102 -20.06 11.17 -8.00
C THR A 102 -18.88 10.20 -8.17
N HIS A 103 -17.69 10.53 -7.65
CA HIS A 103 -16.55 9.62 -7.69
C HIS A 103 -16.68 8.49 -6.67
N PHE A 104 -17.37 8.74 -5.55
CA PHE A 104 -17.65 7.71 -4.55
C PHE A 104 -18.60 6.61 -5.04
N ALA A 105 -19.57 6.97 -5.89
CA ALA A 105 -20.53 6.01 -6.44
C ALA A 105 -19.88 4.93 -7.32
N ARG A 106 -18.75 5.22 -7.98
CA ARG A 106 -17.98 4.22 -8.74
C ARG A 106 -17.35 3.14 -7.85
N PHE A 107 -17.09 3.44 -6.57
CA PHE A 107 -16.58 2.48 -5.59
C PHE A 107 -17.69 1.59 -5.00
N TRP A 108 -18.90 2.12 -4.85
CA TRP A 108 -20.00 1.42 -4.16
C TRP A 108 -20.92 0.63 -5.12
N ASN A 109 -21.10 1.08 -6.37
CA ASN A 109 -22.07 0.49 -7.31
C ASN A 109 -21.55 -0.74 -8.08
N GLY A 110 -20.62 -1.51 -7.52
CA GLY A 110 -20.33 -2.86 -8.00
C GLY A 110 -19.58 -2.98 -9.35
N VAL A 111 -19.05 -1.89 -9.91
CA VAL A 111 -18.14 -1.97 -11.08
C VAL A 111 -16.84 -2.70 -10.73
N TRP A 112 -16.45 -2.65 -9.44
CA TRP A 112 -15.35 -3.39 -8.86
C TRP A 112 -15.88 -4.04 -7.57
N ARG A 113 -16.05 -5.37 -7.53
CA ARG A 113 -16.61 -6.05 -6.35
C ARG A 113 -15.53 -6.25 -5.28
N TRP A 114 -15.49 -5.39 -4.27
CA TRP A 114 -14.51 -5.45 -3.18
C TRP A 114 -15.00 -6.39 -2.08
N SER A 115 -14.19 -7.38 -1.68
CA SER A 115 -14.38 -8.09 -0.41
C SER A 115 -13.47 -7.41 0.60
N ILE A 116 -14.06 -6.80 1.62
CA ILE A 116 -13.35 -6.21 2.77
C ILE A 116 -12.86 -7.33 3.69
#